data_AF-A0A7D5EFZ1-F1
#
_entry.id   AF-A0A7D5EFZ1-F1
#
_cell.length_a   1.000
_cell.length_b   1.000
_cell.length_c   1.000
_cell.angle_alpha   90.00
_cell.angle_beta   90.00
_cell.angle_gamma   90.00
#
_symmetry.space_group_name_H-M   'P 1'
#
loop_
_entity.id
_entity.type
_entity.pdbx_description
1 polymer ?
#
loop_
_entity_poly.entity_id
_entity_poly.type
_entity_poly.pdbx_seq_one_letter_code
_entity_poly.pdbx_strand_id
1 'polypeptide(L)'
;MANPSVTSSVYDLTGETINFLPTLLAVIILIIVGWIAGRALGKIGASVLDRIGLDDLIEKTSLGAMFDRSQVTVVEFFDAAIRWFVYIVFAVIIIDLLQIQIVADFITTIILYIPIILSALLVLIIGLLVVDFLADLIENIIVASGVDERLESTSYGSAMKSSGVTFSSLTAWIFKLFGYLVFIVAALDILNLPMIAVVIGEILAYLPNLFAGLLILVVGLLAIDLFADYIGSMMKTMDVEGSDIWIPALRGFLALIVVLLALDTLLIDTSIFYILLEPLAWGIAIVVAFRWGIKEAIVAYARERK
;
A
#
# COMPACT_ATOMS: atom_id res chain seq x y z
N MET A 1 23.58 -65.73 33.03
CA MET A 1 22.61 -65.89 31.93
C MET A 1 22.14 -64.50 31.58
N ALA A 2 22.52 -63.96 30.41
CA ALA A 2 22.08 -62.63 30.00
C ALA A 2 20.54 -62.60 29.89
N ASN A 3 19.91 -61.54 30.36
CA ASN A 3 18.46 -61.39 30.35
C ASN A 3 17.97 -61.45 28.88
N PRO A 4 17.05 -62.37 28.50
CA PRO A 4 16.62 -62.56 27.12
C PRO A 4 16.14 -61.28 26.42
N SER A 5 15.65 -60.29 27.19
CA SER A 5 15.25 -58.97 26.70
C SER A 5 16.41 -58.07 26.26
N VAL A 6 17.60 -58.20 26.87
CA VAL A 6 18.79 -57.44 26.46
C VAL A 6 19.35 -58.02 25.16
N THR A 7 19.37 -59.34 25.03
CA THR A 7 19.82 -60.00 23.81
C THR A 7 18.89 -59.70 22.63
N SER A 8 17.57 -59.71 22.82
CA SER A 8 16.63 -59.36 21.75
C SER A 8 16.78 -57.90 21.33
N SER A 9 16.89 -56.95 22.25
CA SER A 9 17.12 -55.54 21.90
C SER A 9 18.43 -55.30 21.15
N VAL A 10 19.51 -56.04 21.48
CA VAL A 10 20.76 -55.96 20.72
C VAL A 10 20.59 -56.52 19.30
N TYR A 11 19.89 -57.66 19.15
CA TYR A 11 19.60 -58.21 17.82
C TYR A 11 18.73 -57.27 16.99
N ASP A 12 17.71 -56.63 17.58
CA ASP A 12 16.82 -55.68 16.92
C ASP A 12 17.60 -54.43 16.45
N LEU A 13 18.44 -53.84 17.31
CA LEU A 13 19.29 -52.70 16.95
C LEU A 13 20.31 -53.04 15.85
N THR A 14 20.89 -54.26 15.88
CA THR A 14 21.81 -54.71 14.82
C THR A 14 21.07 -54.97 13.50
N GLY A 15 19.84 -55.48 13.56
CA GLY A 15 19.00 -55.69 12.38
C GLY A 15 18.60 -54.37 11.71
N GLU A 16 18.17 -53.38 12.50
CA GLU A 16 17.86 -52.03 12.00
C GLU A 16 19.09 -51.33 11.39
N THR A 17 20.27 -51.49 12.00
CA THR A 17 21.53 -50.93 11.47
C THR A 17 21.92 -51.56 10.12
N ILE A 18 21.75 -52.87 9.97
CA ILE A 18 22.02 -53.57 8.70
C ILE A 18 21.02 -53.13 7.62
N ASN A 19 19.76 -52.90 7.98
CA ASN A 19 18.72 -52.43 7.06
C ASN A 19 18.89 -50.96 6.65
N PHE A 20 19.67 -50.16 7.38
CA PHE A 20 20.01 -48.78 7.01
C PHE A 20 21.14 -48.69 5.97
N LEU A 21 21.96 -49.75 5.83
CA LEU A 21 23.11 -49.78 4.92
C LEU A 21 22.72 -49.61 3.43
N PRO A 22 21.67 -50.29 2.90
CA PRO A 22 21.18 -50.06 1.55
C PRO A 22 20.69 -48.61 1.34
N THR A 23 19.99 -48.04 2.32
CA THR A 23 19.49 -46.66 2.26
C THR A 23 20.64 -45.66 2.22
N LEU A 24 21.68 -45.85 3.04
CA LEU A 24 22.89 -45.02 3.00
C LEU A 24 23.57 -45.03 1.62
N LEU A 25 23.68 -46.20 0.99
CA LEU A 25 24.22 -46.30 -0.36
C LEU A 25 23.36 -45.54 -1.38
N ALA A 26 22.03 -45.67 -1.30
CA ALA A 26 21.11 -44.93 -2.16
C ALA A 26 21.23 -43.40 -1.98
N VAL A 27 21.37 -42.93 -0.74
CA VAL A 27 21.59 -41.50 -0.43
C VAL A 27 22.91 -41.01 -1.02
N ILE A 28 24.01 -41.76 -0.84
CA ILE A 28 25.31 -41.39 -1.41
C ILE A 28 25.22 -41.28 -2.94
N ILE A 29 24.56 -42.25 -3.58
CA ILE A 29 24.34 -42.23 -5.04
C ILE A 29 23.54 -40.99 -5.43
N LEU A 30 22.47 -40.66 -4.73
CA LEU A 30 21.65 -39.48 -5.03
C LEU A 30 22.37 -38.16 -4.81
N ILE A 31 23.24 -38.05 -3.80
CA ILE A 31 24.08 -36.86 -3.61
C ILE A 31 25.00 -36.66 -4.82
N ILE A 32 25.64 -37.74 -5.28
CA ILE A 32 26.51 -37.70 -6.46
C ILE A 32 25.71 -37.32 -7.69
N VAL A 33 24.57 -37.97 -7.94
CA VAL A 33 23.72 -37.69 -9.10
C VAL A 33 23.20 -36.26 -9.05
N GLY A 34 22.71 -35.79 -7.91
CA GLY A 34 22.19 -34.43 -7.75
C GLY A 34 23.26 -33.35 -7.98
N TRP A 35 24.48 -33.59 -7.49
CA TRP A 35 25.61 -32.70 -7.74
C TRP A 35 25.98 -32.61 -9.22
N ILE A 36 26.01 -33.76 -9.92
CA ILE A 36 26.28 -33.80 -11.37
C ILE A 36 25.14 -33.14 -12.14
N ALA A 37 23.89 -33.52 -11.84
CA ALA A 37 22.69 -33.04 -12.51
C ALA A 37 22.53 -31.53 -12.36
N GLY A 38 22.73 -30.99 -11.16
CA GLY A 38 22.64 -29.55 -10.91
C GLY A 38 23.64 -28.78 -11.77
N ARG A 39 24.91 -29.20 -11.78
CA ARG A 39 25.93 -28.56 -12.63
C ARG A 39 25.63 -28.66 -14.12
N ALA A 40 25.12 -29.80 -14.57
CA ALA A 40 24.76 -30.00 -15.97
C ALA A 40 23.57 -29.10 -16.36
N LEU A 41 22.49 -29.14 -15.60
CA LEU A 41 21.27 -28.38 -15.85
C LEU A 41 21.47 -26.88 -15.71
N GLY A 42 22.23 -26.43 -14.70
CA GLY A 42 22.59 -25.01 -14.54
C GLY A 42 23.33 -24.48 -15.76
N LYS A 43 24.36 -25.20 -16.22
CA LYS A 43 25.12 -24.81 -17.41
C LYS A 43 24.27 -24.81 -18.68
N ILE A 44 23.39 -25.79 -18.85
CA ILE A 44 22.46 -25.85 -20.00
C ILE A 44 21.47 -24.68 -19.94
N GLY A 45 20.83 -24.45 -18.78
CA GLY A 45 19.88 -23.37 -18.57
C GLY A 45 20.51 -22.01 -18.82
N ALA A 46 21.68 -21.76 -18.24
CA ALA A 46 22.45 -20.54 -18.47
C ALA A 46 22.78 -20.34 -19.96
N SER A 47 23.19 -21.40 -20.66
CA SER A 47 23.46 -21.33 -22.11
C SER A 47 22.22 -21.02 -22.94
N VAL A 48 21.03 -21.42 -22.49
CA VAL A 48 19.76 -21.08 -23.14
C VAL A 48 19.38 -19.63 -22.85
N LEU A 49 19.53 -19.19 -21.59
CA LEU A 49 19.24 -17.83 -21.14
C LEU A 49 20.16 -16.79 -21.81
N ASP A 50 21.43 -17.15 -22.01
CA ASP A 50 22.40 -16.38 -22.77
C ASP A 50 22.00 -16.26 -24.25
N ARG A 51 21.58 -17.37 -24.88
CA ARG A 51 21.13 -17.38 -26.28
C ARG A 51 19.88 -16.54 -26.56
N ILE A 52 19.00 -16.38 -25.57
CA ILE A 52 17.80 -15.55 -25.70
C ILE A 52 18.06 -14.08 -25.37
N GLY A 53 19.29 -13.72 -24.98
CA GLY A 53 19.67 -12.35 -24.63
C GLY A 53 19.00 -11.85 -23.35
N LEU A 54 18.86 -12.73 -22.35
CA LEU A 54 18.15 -12.36 -21.12
C LEU A 54 18.83 -11.20 -20.37
N ASP A 55 20.15 -11.12 -20.39
CA ASP A 55 20.91 -10.01 -19.79
C ASP A 55 20.48 -8.66 -20.42
N ASP A 56 20.43 -8.57 -21.76
CA ASP A 56 20.02 -7.36 -22.50
C ASP A 56 18.56 -6.94 -22.24
N LEU A 57 17.68 -7.92 -21.98
CA LEU A 57 16.27 -7.66 -21.67
C LEU A 57 16.09 -7.11 -20.25
N ILE A 58 16.92 -7.54 -19.31
CA ILE A 58 16.80 -7.16 -17.90
C ILE A 58 17.61 -5.89 -17.58
N GLU A 59 18.69 -5.61 -18.32
CA GLU A 59 19.49 -4.38 -18.19
C GLU A 59 18.64 -3.11 -18.33
N LYS A 60 17.59 -3.15 -19.16
CA LYS A 60 16.67 -2.01 -19.39
C LYS A 60 15.64 -1.77 -18.27
N THR A 61 15.67 -2.60 -17.23
CA THR A 61 14.71 -2.54 -16.12
C THR A 61 15.39 -2.08 -14.83
N SER A 62 14.59 -1.72 -13.83
CA SER A 62 15.09 -1.39 -12.48
C SER A 62 15.85 -2.54 -11.80
N LEU A 63 15.66 -3.79 -12.26
CA LEU A 63 16.40 -4.96 -11.79
C LEU A 63 17.83 -5.01 -12.35
N GLY A 64 18.03 -4.64 -13.62
CA GLY A 64 19.37 -4.53 -14.23
C GLY A 64 20.29 -3.61 -13.42
N ALA A 65 19.77 -2.45 -13.01
CA ALA A 65 20.49 -1.50 -12.16
C ALA A 65 20.88 -2.05 -10.76
N MET A 66 20.22 -3.11 -10.28
CA MET A 66 20.61 -3.81 -9.05
C MET A 66 21.72 -4.83 -9.30
N PHE A 67 21.68 -5.54 -10.44
CA PHE A 67 22.71 -6.50 -10.83
C PHE A 67 24.03 -5.83 -11.20
N ASP A 68 24.01 -4.67 -11.85
CA ASP A 68 25.19 -3.85 -12.16
C ASP A 68 26.02 -3.49 -10.93
N ARG A 69 25.35 -3.30 -9.78
CA ARG A 69 26.00 -3.02 -8.50
C ARG A 69 26.62 -4.25 -7.85
N SER A 70 26.17 -5.45 -8.23
CA SER A 70 26.52 -6.72 -7.58
C SER A 70 27.70 -7.45 -8.23
N GLN A 71 28.20 -6.98 -9.39
CA GLN A 71 29.25 -7.65 -10.20
C GLN A 71 28.87 -9.08 -10.66
N VAL A 72 27.60 -9.46 -10.57
CA VAL A 72 27.08 -10.76 -11.02
C VAL A 72 26.10 -10.51 -12.15
N THR A 73 26.21 -11.26 -13.25
CA THR A 73 25.27 -11.13 -14.38
C THR A 73 23.95 -11.84 -14.08
N VAL A 74 22.90 -11.51 -14.82
CA VAL A 74 21.60 -12.13 -14.61
C VAL A 74 21.65 -13.61 -15.00
N VAL A 75 22.34 -13.93 -16.09
CA VAL A 75 22.58 -15.33 -16.51
C VAL A 75 23.36 -16.12 -15.44
N GLU A 76 24.38 -15.54 -14.81
CA GLU A 76 25.12 -16.19 -13.72
C GLU A 76 24.27 -16.42 -12.48
N PHE A 77 23.42 -15.45 -12.13
CA PHE A 77 22.44 -15.59 -11.06
C PHE A 77 21.47 -16.74 -11.35
N PHE A 78 20.97 -16.85 -12.58
CA PHE A 78 20.09 -17.95 -12.97
C PHE A 78 20.80 -19.30 -13.03
N ASP A 79 22.08 -19.39 -13.44
CA ASP A 79 22.88 -20.62 -13.31
C ASP A 79 22.95 -21.07 -11.83
N ALA A 80 23.29 -20.14 -10.94
CA ALA A 80 23.36 -20.40 -9.51
C ALA A 80 21.99 -20.85 -8.97
N ALA A 81 20.91 -20.16 -9.35
CA ALA A 81 19.55 -20.47 -8.94
C ALA A 81 19.11 -21.86 -9.41
N ILE A 82 19.36 -22.22 -10.67
CA ILE A 82 19.02 -23.54 -11.23
C ILE A 82 19.82 -24.63 -10.52
N ARG A 83 21.13 -24.44 -10.29
CA ARG A 83 21.95 -25.40 -9.54
C ARG A 83 21.41 -25.63 -8.13
N TRP A 84 21.14 -24.55 -7.40
CA TRP A 84 20.57 -24.62 -6.06
C TRP A 84 19.21 -25.29 -6.05
N PHE A 85 18.34 -24.98 -7.02
CA PHE A 85 17.03 -25.63 -7.15
C PHE A 85 17.17 -27.15 -7.33
N VAL A 86 18.05 -27.59 -8.23
CA VAL A 86 18.30 -29.03 -8.44
C VAL A 86 18.86 -29.68 -7.17
N TYR A 87 19.79 -29.04 -6.46
CA TYR A 87 20.32 -29.58 -5.20
C TYR A 87 19.24 -29.70 -4.13
N ILE A 88 18.35 -28.70 -4.04
CA ILE A 88 17.19 -28.76 -3.14
C ILE A 88 16.31 -29.95 -3.50
N VAL A 89 15.93 -30.11 -4.78
CA VAL A 89 15.11 -31.24 -5.24
C VAL A 89 15.74 -32.59 -4.88
N PHE A 90 17.04 -32.77 -5.11
CA PHE A 90 17.71 -34.01 -4.72
C PHE A 90 17.81 -34.19 -3.20
N ALA A 91 18.01 -33.10 -2.45
CA ALA A 91 17.97 -33.14 -0.99
C ALA A 91 16.60 -33.61 -0.48
N VAL A 92 15.50 -33.20 -1.12
CA VAL A 92 14.16 -33.71 -0.81
C VAL A 92 14.10 -35.21 -1.01
N ILE A 93 14.50 -35.69 -2.20
CA ILE A 93 14.42 -37.11 -2.54
C ILE A 93 15.23 -37.94 -1.53
N ILE A 94 16.40 -37.44 -1.12
CA ILE A 94 17.22 -38.03 -0.06
C ILE A 94 16.47 -38.08 1.26
N ILE A 95 15.81 -36.98 1.65
CA ILE A 95 15.12 -36.90 2.94
C ILE A 95 13.86 -37.78 2.96
N ASP A 96 13.16 -37.89 1.84
CA ASP A 96 12.04 -38.81 1.63
C ASP A 96 12.52 -40.28 1.73
N LEU A 97 13.67 -40.60 1.13
CA LEU A 97 14.32 -41.92 1.27
C LEU A 97 14.74 -42.23 2.71
N LEU A 98 15.12 -41.22 3.48
CA LEU A 98 15.41 -41.34 4.91
C LEU A 98 14.13 -41.49 5.76
N GLN A 99 12.95 -41.47 5.13
CA GLN A 99 11.63 -41.57 5.75
C GLN A 99 11.38 -40.52 6.84
N ILE A 100 11.95 -39.32 6.66
CA ILE A 100 11.65 -38.20 7.54
C ILE A 100 10.35 -37.55 7.07
N GLN A 101 9.23 -38.17 7.43
CA GLN A 101 7.87 -37.83 6.95
C GLN A 101 7.57 -36.32 6.99
N ILE A 102 7.96 -35.65 8.07
CA ILE A 102 7.78 -34.20 8.27
C ILE A 102 8.40 -33.38 7.13
N VAL A 103 9.55 -33.81 6.61
CA VAL A 103 10.23 -33.07 5.54
C VAL A 103 9.63 -33.41 4.18
N ALA A 104 9.20 -34.64 3.93
CA ALA A 104 8.48 -35.00 2.71
C ALA A 104 7.18 -34.19 2.55
N ASP A 105 6.44 -34.02 3.64
CA ASP A 105 5.22 -33.19 3.67
C ASP A 105 5.53 -31.70 3.43
N PHE A 106 6.62 -31.20 4.04
CA PHE A 106 7.08 -29.82 3.83
C PHE A 106 7.47 -29.55 2.37
N ILE A 107 8.15 -30.49 1.71
CA ILE A 107 8.51 -30.31 0.30
C ILE A 107 7.28 -30.39 -0.60
N THR A 108 6.40 -31.36 -0.36
CA THR A 108 5.15 -31.46 -1.13
C THR A 108 4.39 -30.13 -1.05
N THR A 109 4.36 -29.52 0.14
CA THR A 109 3.82 -28.18 0.34
C THR A 109 4.54 -27.14 -0.52
N ILE A 110 5.89 -27.08 -0.50
CA ILE A 110 6.67 -26.15 -1.35
C ILE A 110 6.34 -26.32 -2.84
N ILE A 111 6.28 -27.55 -3.34
CA ILE A 111 6.00 -27.84 -4.75
C ILE A 111 4.60 -27.31 -5.12
N LEU A 112 3.61 -27.47 -4.24
CA LEU A 112 2.26 -26.96 -4.45
C LEU A 112 2.18 -25.42 -4.39
N TYR A 113 3.10 -24.75 -3.69
CA TYR A 113 3.20 -23.29 -3.68
C TYR A 113 3.81 -22.70 -4.96
N ILE A 114 4.64 -23.45 -5.71
CA ILE A 114 5.27 -22.94 -6.94
C ILE A 114 4.24 -22.42 -7.97
N PRO A 115 3.19 -23.19 -8.35
CA PRO A 115 2.16 -22.71 -9.27
C PRO A 115 1.42 -21.47 -8.76
N ILE A 116 1.17 -21.39 -7.45
CA ILE A 116 0.46 -20.28 -6.82
C ILE A 116 1.30 -19.00 -6.89
N ILE A 117 2.58 -19.10 -6.54
CA ILE A 117 3.53 -17.97 -6.63
C ILE A 117 3.67 -17.50 -8.08
N LEU A 118 3.80 -18.42 -9.03
CA LEU A 118 3.84 -18.07 -10.45
C LEU A 118 2.56 -17.37 -10.92
N SER A 119 1.40 -17.83 -10.48
CA SER A 119 0.11 -17.21 -10.84
C SER A 119 -0.02 -15.80 -10.27
N ALA A 120 0.36 -15.60 -9.00
CA ALA A 120 0.37 -14.28 -8.38
C ALA A 120 1.34 -13.32 -9.08
N LEU A 121 2.55 -13.81 -9.41
CA LEU A 121 3.56 -13.04 -10.12
C LEU A 121 3.10 -12.66 -11.54
N LEU A 122 2.47 -13.59 -12.28
CA LEU A 122 1.87 -13.31 -13.58
C LEU A 122 0.81 -12.21 -13.49
N VAL A 123 -0.09 -12.30 -12.51
CA VAL A 123 -1.12 -11.27 -12.28
C VAL A 123 -0.49 -9.92 -11.94
N LEU A 124 0.57 -9.89 -11.14
CA LEU A 124 1.30 -8.68 -10.81
C LEU A 124 1.93 -8.06 -12.07
N ILE A 125 2.65 -8.85 -12.88
CA ILE A 125 3.28 -8.35 -14.11
C ILE A 125 2.25 -7.81 -15.11
N ILE A 126 1.19 -8.59 -15.38
CA ILE A 126 0.12 -8.18 -16.29
C ILE A 126 -0.56 -6.93 -15.75
N GLY A 127 -0.81 -6.90 -14.45
CA GLY A 127 -1.43 -5.78 -13.77
C GLY A 127 -0.64 -4.50 -13.88
N LEU A 128 0.66 -4.54 -13.63
CA LEU A 128 1.54 -3.37 -13.77
C LEU A 128 1.47 -2.80 -15.20
N LEU A 129 1.57 -3.67 -16.21
CA LEU A 129 1.48 -3.26 -17.62
C LEU A 129 0.12 -2.60 -17.92
N VAL A 130 -0.97 -3.22 -17.47
CA VAL A 130 -2.34 -2.69 -17.66
C VAL A 130 -2.50 -1.34 -16.97
N VAL A 131 -2.01 -1.20 -15.74
CA VAL A 131 -2.13 0.04 -14.97
C VAL A 131 -1.31 1.16 -15.60
N ASP A 132 -0.06 0.89 -16.01
CA ASP A 132 0.77 1.87 -16.70
C ASP A 132 0.09 2.34 -17.98
N PHE A 133 -0.37 1.41 -18.81
CA PHE A 133 -1.09 1.74 -20.03
C PHE A 133 -2.33 2.59 -19.75
N LEU A 134 -3.14 2.21 -18.76
CA LEU A 134 -4.38 2.91 -18.45
C LEU A 134 -4.14 4.31 -17.86
N ALA A 135 -3.12 4.45 -17.02
CA ALA A 135 -2.74 5.74 -16.45
C ALA A 135 -2.16 6.68 -17.51
N ASP A 136 -1.33 6.17 -18.42
CA ASP A 136 -0.80 6.95 -19.53
C ASP A 136 -1.93 7.39 -20.48
N LEU A 137 -2.93 6.54 -20.72
CA LEU A 137 -4.14 6.93 -21.47
C LEU A 137 -4.91 8.04 -20.76
N ILE A 138 -5.12 7.93 -19.45
CA ILE A 138 -5.82 8.95 -18.65
C ILE A 138 -5.04 10.26 -18.69
N GLU A 139 -3.72 10.22 -18.52
CA GLU A 139 -2.85 11.39 -18.61
C GLU A 139 -3.02 12.10 -19.95
N ASN A 140 -2.90 11.35 -21.05
CA ASN A 140 -3.06 11.88 -22.40
C ASN A 140 -4.44 12.49 -22.64
N ILE A 141 -5.50 11.88 -22.12
CA ILE A 141 -6.87 12.41 -22.23
C ILE A 141 -7.00 13.73 -21.46
N ILE A 142 -6.42 13.82 -20.25
CA ILE A 142 -6.47 15.03 -19.42
C ILE A 142 -5.68 16.15 -20.10
N VAL A 143 -4.48 15.86 -20.60
CA VAL A 143 -3.67 16.83 -21.37
C VAL A 143 -4.43 17.28 -22.62
N ALA A 144 -4.97 16.36 -23.41
CA ALA A 144 -5.73 16.69 -24.63
C ALA A 144 -7.00 17.51 -24.36
N SER A 145 -7.59 17.39 -23.17
CA SER A 145 -8.79 18.16 -22.77
C SER A 145 -8.50 19.62 -22.41
N GLY A 146 -7.23 20.01 -22.34
CA GLY A 146 -6.81 21.37 -22.01
C GLY A 146 -6.97 21.73 -20.53
N VAL A 147 -7.05 20.72 -19.65
CA VAL A 147 -7.28 20.92 -18.21
C VAL A 147 -6.04 21.52 -17.54
N ASP A 148 -4.85 21.08 -17.95
CA ASP A 148 -3.59 21.60 -17.42
C ASP A 148 -3.44 23.09 -17.73
N GLU A 149 -3.70 23.52 -18.97
CA GLU A 149 -3.62 24.92 -19.39
C GLU A 149 -4.62 25.81 -18.63
N ARG A 150 -5.83 25.30 -18.37
CA ARG A 150 -6.83 26.02 -17.58
C ARG A 150 -6.38 26.17 -16.13
N LEU A 151 -5.79 25.13 -15.54
CA LEU A 151 -5.30 25.18 -14.16
C LEU A 151 -4.06 26.06 -14.02
N GLU A 152 -3.16 26.04 -15.00
CA GLU A 152 -1.96 26.89 -15.05
C GLU A 152 -2.28 28.38 -15.02
N SER A 153 -3.44 28.78 -15.56
CA SER A 153 -3.90 30.18 -15.52
C SER A 153 -4.29 30.67 -14.11
N THR A 154 -4.39 29.76 -13.14
CA THR A 154 -4.66 30.09 -11.73
C THR A 154 -3.36 30.33 -10.95
N SER A 155 -3.46 31.11 -9.86
CA SER A 155 -2.32 31.37 -8.97
C SER A 155 -1.76 30.10 -8.32
N TYR A 156 -2.55 29.02 -8.26
CA TYR A 156 -2.15 27.72 -7.71
C TYR A 156 -1.53 26.79 -8.77
N GLY A 157 -2.02 26.78 -10.01
CA GLY A 157 -1.46 25.94 -11.07
C GLY A 157 -0.09 26.42 -11.56
N SER A 158 0.15 27.73 -11.58
CA SER A 158 1.47 28.29 -11.86
C SER A 158 2.51 27.90 -10.79
N ALA A 159 2.11 27.85 -9.51
CA ALA A 159 2.95 27.33 -8.43
C ALA A 159 3.24 25.82 -8.58
N MET A 160 2.24 25.03 -8.98
CA MET A 160 2.41 23.58 -9.21
C MET A 160 3.38 23.30 -10.37
N LYS A 161 3.25 24.02 -11.49
CA LYS A 161 4.18 23.93 -12.63
C LYS A 161 5.60 24.33 -12.25
N SER A 162 5.75 25.34 -11.39
CA SER A 162 7.08 25.76 -10.90
C SER A 162 7.78 24.68 -10.05
N SER A 163 7.01 23.77 -9.44
CA SER A 163 7.52 22.58 -8.75
C SER A 163 7.77 21.38 -9.68
N GLY A 164 7.52 21.53 -10.99
CA GLY A 164 7.74 20.48 -12.00
C GLY A 164 6.62 19.44 -12.09
N VAL A 165 5.44 19.72 -11.53
CA VAL A 165 4.31 18.77 -11.50
C VAL A 165 3.08 19.39 -12.16
N THR A 166 2.34 18.59 -12.93
CA THR A 166 1.11 19.01 -13.63
C THR A 166 -0.11 18.28 -13.06
N PHE A 167 -1.32 18.78 -13.31
CA PHE A 167 -2.55 18.12 -12.82
C PHE A 167 -2.76 16.76 -13.48
N SER A 168 -2.48 16.65 -14.78
CA SER A 168 -2.44 15.39 -15.51
C SER A 168 -1.50 14.36 -14.89
N SER A 169 -0.23 14.71 -14.66
CA SER A 169 0.77 13.80 -14.09
C SER A 169 0.46 13.40 -12.65
N LEU A 170 -0.07 14.32 -11.83
CA LEU A 170 -0.56 14.00 -10.49
C LEU A 170 -1.72 13.01 -10.53
N THR A 171 -2.70 13.23 -11.41
CA THR A 171 -3.86 12.35 -11.55
C THR A 171 -3.44 10.97 -12.04
N ALA A 172 -2.55 10.92 -13.04
CA ALA A 172 -1.99 9.67 -13.55
C ALA A 172 -1.23 8.92 -12.44
N TRP A 173 -0.41 9.63 -11.64
CA TRP A 173 0.30 9.04 -10.50
C TRP A 173 -0.67 8.42 -9.47
N ILE A 174 -1.78 9.09 -9.16
CA ILE A 174 -2.82 8.57 -8.26
C ILE A 174 -3.44 7.30 -8.84
N PHE A 175 -3.80 7.32 -10.12
CA PHE A 175 -4.33 6.14 -10.81
C PHE A 175 -3.33 4.98 -10.81
N LYS A 176 -2.03 5.24 -11.04
CA LYS A 176 -0.97 4.22 -10.95
C LYS A 176 -0.91 3.63 -9.55
N LEU A 177 -0.84 4.49 -8.52
CA LEU A 177 -0.80 4.04 -7.13
C LEU A 177 -2.01 3.16 -6.77
N PHE A 178 -3.22 3.62 -7.11
CA PHE A 178 -4.45 2.87 -6.85
C PHE A 178 -4.47 1.54 -7.61
N GLY A 179 -4.16 1.57 -8.90
CA GLY A 179 -4.11 0.38 -9.75
C GLY A 179 -3.10 -0.65 -9.24
N TYR A 180 -1.89 -0.21 -8.86
CA TYR A 180 -0.87 -1.10 -8.29
C TYR A 180 -1.34 -1.75 -7.00
N LEU A 181 -1.98 -0.99 -6.10
CA LEU A 181 -2.53 -1.55 -4.87
C LEU A 181 -3.63 -2.58 -5.15
N VAL A 182 -4.51 -2.34 -6.14
CA VAL A 182 -5.53 -3.33 -6.55
C VAL A 182 -4.87 -4.64 -7.02
N PHE A 183 -3.85 -4.57 -7.86
CA PHE A 183 -3.15 -5.78 -8.32
C PHE A 183 -2.31 -6.45 -7.23
N ILE A 184 -1.79 -5.68 -6.27
CA ILE A 184 -1.15 -6.24 -5.08
C ILE A 184 -2.16 -7.04 -4.25
N VAL A 185 -3.36 -6.49 -3.99
CA VAL A 185 -4.43 -7.21 -3.28
C VAL A 185 -4.79 -8.50 -4.01
N ALA A 186 -5.00 -8.43 -5.34
CA ALA A 186 -5.30 -9.60 -6.15
C ALA A 186 -4.18 -10.67 -6.09
N ALA A 187 -2.91 -10.25 -6.13
CA ALA A 187 -1.78 -11.17 -5.99
C ALA A 187 -1.73 -11.79 -4.58
N LEU A 188 -2.00 -11.01 -3.53
CA LEU A 188 -2.05 -11.50 -2.15
C LEU A 188 -3.18 -12.51 -1.94
N ASP A 189 -4.34 -12.30 -2.56
CA ASP A 189 -5.45 -13.25 -2.54
C ASP A 189 -5.07 -14.58 -3.22
N ILE A 190 -4.37 -14.52 -4.36
CA ILE A 190 -3.85 -15.71 -5.04
C ILE A 190 -2.84 -16.43 -4.15
N LEU A 191 -1.94 -15.70 -3.49
CA LEU A 191 -0.98 -16.24 -2.53
C LEU A 191 -1.65 -16.80 -1.25
N ASN A 192 -2.97 -16.65 -1.11
CA ASN A 192 -3.74 -17.04 0.07
C ASN A 192 -3.23 -16.34 1.34
N LEU A 193 -3.00 -15.03 1.25
CA LEU A 193 -2.56 -14.16 2.35
C LEU A 193 -3.66 -13.14 2.73
N PRO A 194 -4.85 -13.61 3.17
CA PRO A 194 -6.03 -12.75 3.35
C PRO A 194 -5.81 -11.66 4.39
N MET A 195 -5.01 -11.91 5.44
CA MET A 195 -4.72 -10.90 6.45
C MET A 195 -3.95 -9.70 5.86
N ILE A 196 -3.00 -9.95 4.96
CA ILE A 196 -2.24 -8.89 4.31
C ILE A 196 -3.11 -8.21 3.25
N ALA A 197 -3.89 -8.98 2.48
CA ALA A 197 -4.83 -8.46 1.49
C ALA A 197 -5.84 -7.48 2.11
N VAL A 198 -6.38 -7.81 3.30
CA VAL A 198 -7.29 -6.93 4.05
C VAL A 198 -6.61 -5.62 4.43
N VAL A 199 -5.39 -5.67 5.01
CA VAL A 199 -4.66 -4.45 5.40
C VAL A 199 -4.38 -3.55 4.20
N ILE A 200 -3.93 -4.13 3.08
CA ILE A 200 -3.70 -3.35 1.84
C ILE A 200 -5.03 -2.85 1.26
N GLY A 201 -6.10 -3.64 1.35
CA GLY A 201 -7.45 -3.24 0.94
C GLY A 201 -8.02 -2.07 1.75
N GLU A 202 -7.73 -2.01 3.05
CA GLU A 202 -8.08 -0.86 3.88
C GLU A 202 -7.32 0.40 3.47
N ILE A 203 -6.02 0.28 3.16
CA ILE A 203 -5.22 1.40 2.62
C ILE A 203 -5.80 1.86 1.28
N LEU A 204 -6.18 0.93 0.40
CA LEU A 204 -6.83 1.22 -0.87
C LEU A 204 -8.17 1.95 -0.67
N ALA A 205 -8.98 1.54 0.30
CA ALA A 205 -10.25 2.18 0.63
C ALA A 205 -10.08 3.57 1.28
N TYR A 206 -8.95 3.80 1.94
CA TYR A 206 -8.61 5.11 2.52
C TYR A 206 -8.22 6.14 1.45
N LEU A 207 -7.65 5.73 0.31
CA LEU A 207 -7.20 6.65 -0.74
C LEU A 207 -8.31 7.57 -1.30
N PRO A 208 -9.48 7.08 -1.74
CA PRO A 208 -10.57 7.94 -2.21
C PRO A 208 -11.02 8.96 -1.15
N ASN A 209 -11.12 8.50 0.10
CA ASN A 209 -11.50 9.31 1.25
C ASN A 209 -10.44 10.37 1.57
N LEU A 210 -9.16 10.02 1.45
CA LEU A 210 -8.03 10.94 1.56
C LEU A 210 -8.16 12.09 0.56
N PHE A 211 -8.41 11.79 -0.70
CA PHE A 211 -8.60 12.81 -1.73
C PHE A 211 -9.85 13.65 -1.49
N ALA A 212 -10.98 13.02 -1.15
CA ALA A 212 -12.22 13.73 -0.88
C ALA A 212 -12.04 14.71 0.30
N GLY A 213 -11.40 14.28 1.39
CA GLY A 213 -11.11 15.14 2.54
C GLY A 213 -10.17 16.30 2.19
N LEU A 214 -9.09 16.05 1.45
CA LEU A 214 -8.19 17.11 0.96
C LEU A 214 -8.92 18.10 0.05
N LEU A 215 -9.78 17.61 -0.85
CA LEU A 215 -10.59 18.45 -1.73
C LEU A 215 -11.56 19.33 -0.92
N ILE A 216 -12.23 18.76 0.08
CA ILE A 216 -13.10 19.50 1.00
C ILE A 216 -12.30 20.61 1.71
N LEU A 217 -11.08 20.36 2.16
CA LEU A 217 -10.24 21.42 2.75
C LEU A 217 -9.94 22.52 1.74
N VAL A 218 -9.46 22.18 0.54
CA VAL A 218 -9.09 23.18 -0.46
C VAL A 218 -10.30 24.00 -0.89
N VAL A 219 -11.38 23.33 -1.32
CA VAL A 219 -12.59 23.99 -1.82
C VAL A 219 -13.34 24.70 -0.70
N GLY A 220 -13.41 24.09 0.48
CA GLY A 220 -14.10 24.66 1.64
C GLY A 220 -13.41 25.94 2.14
N LEU A 221 -12.07 25.95 2.24
CA LEU A 221 -11.33 27.17 2.62
C LEU A 221 -11.53 28.29 1.59
N LEU A 222 -11.50 27.98 0.29
CA LEU A 222 -11.82 28.97 -0.75
C LEU A 222 -13.26 29.48 -0.65
N ALA A 223 -14.22 28.60 -0.38
CA ALA A 223 -15.62 28.97 -0.21
C ALA A 223 -15.84 29.87 1.01
N ILE A 224 -15.07 29.66 2.09
CA ILE A 224 -15.12 30.49 3.30
C ILE A 224 -14.72 31.92 3.00
N ASP A 225 -13.62 32.13 2.28
CA ASP A 225 -13.14 33.47 1.94
C ASP A 225 -14.20 34.22 1.11
N LEU A 226 -14.72 33.57 0.07
CA LEU A 226 -15.79 34.13 -0.78
C LEU A 226 -17.05 34.48 0.04
N PHE A 227 -17.50 33.57 0.89
CA PHE A 227 -18.72 33.77 1.68
C PHE A 227 -18.52 34.85 2.75
N ALA A 228 -17.41 34.83 3.47
CA ALA A 228 -17.14 35.81 4.50
C ALA A 228 -16.94 37.23 3.94
N ASP A 229 -16.33 37.36 2.77
CA ASP A 229 -16.19 38.66 2.09
C ASP A 229 -17.51 39.20 1.59
N TYR A 230 -18.37 38.33 1.07
CA TYR A 230 -19.74 38.69 0.69
C TYR A 230 -20.55 39.22 1.89
N ILE A 231 -20.57 38.46 3.00
CA ILE A 231 -21.24 38.88 4.23
C ILE A 231 -20.61 40.16 4.80
N GLY A 232 -19.28 40.29 4.75
CA GLY A 232 -18.57 41.48 5.21
C GLY A 232 -18.95 42.73 4.44
N SER A 233 -19.11 42.61 3.13
CA SER A 233 -19.54 43.71 2.26
C SER A 233 -20.97 44.15 2.56
N MET A 234 -21.86 43.19 2.81
CA MET A 234 -23.25 43.44 3.18
C MET A 234 -23.35 44.15 4.54
N MET A 235 -22.61 43.68 5.56
CA MET A 235 -22.60 44.30 6.89
C MET A 235 -22.05 45.73 6.87
N LYS A 236 -21.03 46.00 6.06
CA LYS A 236 -20.50 47.36 5.87
C LYS A 236 -21.53 48.30 5.23
N THR A 237 -22.34 47.79 4.31
CA THR A 237 -23.39 48.58 3.65
C THR A 237 -24.56 48.89 4.60
N MET A 238 -24.82 47.98 5.54
CA MET A 238 -25.88 48.12 6.54
C MET A 238 -25.44 48.87 7.81
N ASP A 239 -24.20 49.36 7.88
CA ASP A 239 -23.59 50.03 9.04
C ASP A 239 -23.73 49.21 10.35
N VAL A 240 -23.50 47.89 10.24
CA VAL A 240 -23.62 46.98 11.38
C VAL A 240 -22.43 47.17 12.32
N GLU A 241 -22.71 47.66 13.52
CA GLU A 241 -21.72 47.89 14.58
C GLU A 241 -21.01 46.57 14.97
N GLY A 242 -19.69 46.54 14.89
CA GLY A 242 -18.86 45.38 15.27
C GLY A 242 -18.52 44.41 14.13
N SER A 243 -18.64 44.82 12.86
CA SER A 243 -18.22 44.03 11.69
C SER A 243 -16.81 43.45 11.80
N ASP A 244 -15.91 44.19 12.44
CA ASP A 244 -14.50 43.85 12.59
C ASP A 244 -14.25 42.64 13.50
N ILE A 245 -15.23 42.28 14.34
CA ILE A 245 -15.18 41.09 15.21
C ILE A 245 -15.98 39.94 14.61
N TRP A 246 -17.17 40.22 14.06
CA TRP A 246 -18.07 39.19 13.56
C TRP A 246 -17.55 38.50 12.29
N ILE A 247 -16.85 39.22 11.40
CA ILE A 247 -16.29 38.60 10.18
C ILE A 247 -15.17 37.60 10.49
N PRO A 248 -14.13 37.94 11.26
CA PRO A 248 -13.13 36.95 11.66
C PRO A 248 -13.72 35.77 12.43
N ALA A 249 -14.71 36.02 13.30
CA ALA A 249 -15.38 34.96 14.04
C ALA A 249 -16.15 34.00 13.10
N LEU A 250 -16.88 34.53 12.11
CA LEU A 250 -17.56 33.73 11.10
C LEU A 250 -16.56 32.91 10.27
N ARG A 251 -15.46 33.51 9.82
CA ARG A 251 -14.39 32.80 9.10
C ARG A 251 -13.83 31.65 9.93
N GLY A 252 -13.50 31.89 11.20
CA GLY A 252 -12.98 30.87 12.10
C GLY A 252 -13.99 29.73 12.33
N PHE A 253 -15.26 30.05 12.53
CA PHE A 253 -16.32 29.07 12.71
C PHE A 253 -16.53 28.20 11.46
N LEU A 254 -16.60 28.81 10.28
CA LEU A 254 -16.77 28.06 9.03
C LEU A 254 -15.51 27.23 8.72
N ALA A 255 -14.30 27.76 8.96
CA ALA A 255 -13.06 27.01 8.82
C ALA A 255 -13.02 25.78 9.72
N LEU A 256 -13.49 25.92 10.96
CA LEU A 256 -13.63 24.81 11.87
C LEU A 256 -14.61 23.75 11.33
N ILE A 257 -15.78 24.15 10.82
CA ILE A 257 -16.73 23.22 10.19
C ILE A 257 -16.10 22.50 9.00
N VAL A 258 -15.43 23.22 8.10
CA VAL A 258 -14.78 22.63 6.92
C VAL A 258 -13.70 21.64 7.33
N VAL A 259 -12.90 21.97 8.35
CA VAL A 259 -11.90 21.04 8.90
C VAL A 259 -12.56 19.81 9.48
N LEU A 260 -13.64 19.93 10.26
CA LEU A 260 -14.36 18.77 10.80
C LEU A 260 -14.96 17.89 9.70
N LEU A 261 -15.59 18.49 8.68
CA LEU A 261 -16.14 17.76 7.53
C LEU A 261 -15.04 17.03 6.76
N ALA A 262 -13.89 17.67 6.58
CA ALA A 262 -12.73 17.04 5.97
C ALA A 262 -12.22 15.87 6.82
N LEU A 263 -12.03 16.06 8.13
CA LEU A 263 -11.58 15.01 9.04
C LEU A 263 -12.53 13.80 9.03
N ASP A 264 -13.85 14.05 9.06
CA ASP A 264 -14.87 13.00 8.97
C ASP A 264 -14.76 12.23 7.64
N THR A 265 -14.58 12.94 6.53
CA THR A 265 -14.36 12.34 5.21
C THR A 265 -13.06 11.55 5.13
N LEU A 266 -12.01 12.00 5.84
CA LEU A 266 -10.75 11.27 6.01
C LEU A 266 -10.91 10.03 6.91
N LEU A 267 -12.12 9.65 7.33
CA LEU A 267 -12.39 8.56 8.28
C LEU A 267 -11.69 8.77 9.64
N ILE A 268 -11.39 10.02 10.00
CA ILE A 268 -10.83 10.37 11.30
C ILE A 268 -12.01 10.57 12.24
N ASP A 269 -11.99 9.90 13.40
CA ASP A 269 -13.06 10.01 14.39
C ASP A 269 -13.17 11.45 14.93
N THR A 270 -14.23 12.15 14.51
CA THR A 270 -14.52 13.53 14.92
C THR A 270 -15.35 13.62 16.19
N SER A 271 -15.71 12.48 16.82
CA SER A 271 -16.53 12.43 18.04
C SER A 271 -15.98 13.29 19.18
N ILE A 272 -14.65 13.30 19.33
CA ILE A 272 -13.96 14.09 20.36
C ILE A 272 -14.22 15.59 20.17
N PHE A 273 -14.27 16.07 18.92
CA PHE A 273 -14.53 17.46 18.63
C PHE A 273 -15.98 17.84 18.96
N TYR A 274 -16.97 17.01 18.63
CA TYR A 274 -18.38 17.28 18.97
C TYR A 274 -18.58 17.40 20.47
N ILE A 275 -17.99 16.49 21.25
CA ILE A 275 -18.05 16.50 22.72
C ILE A 275 -17.49 17.80 23.29
N LEU A 276 -16.45 18.36 22.70
CA LEU A 276 -15.83 19.60 23.16
C LEU A 276 -16.53 20.87 22.64
N LEU A 277 -17.06 20.83 21.41
CA LEU A 277 -17.65 21.98 20.74
C LEU A 277 -19.07 22.28 21.19
N GLU A 278 -19.89 21.27 21.44
CA GLU A 278 -21.28 21.48 21.87
C GLU A 278 -21.34 22.33 23.15
N PRO A 279 -20.61 22.02 24.24
CA PRO A 279 -20.62 22.85 25.44
C PRO A 279 -20.12 24.28 25.20
N LEU A 280 -19.10 24.46 24.35
CA LEU A 280 -18.60 25.79 24.00
C LEU A 280 -19.65 26.60 23.23
N ALA A 281 -20.36 25.97 22.28
CA ALA A 281 -21.42 26.60 21.52
C ALA A 281 -22.57 27.06 22.44
N TRP A 282 -23.02 26.19 23.35
CA TRP A 282 -24.00 26.56 24.38
C TRP A 282 -23.48 27.68 25.29
N GLY A 283 -22.21 27.64 25.69
CA GLY A 283 -21.58 28.70 26.50
C GLY A 283 -21.60 30.06 25.80
N ILE A 284 -21.22 30.12 24.53
CA ILE A 284 -21.26 31.34 23.71
C ILE A 284 -22.71 31.82 23.54
N ALA A 285 -23.64 30.92 23.24
CA ALA A 285 -25.05 31.25 23.07
C ALA A 285 -25.65 31.87 24.34
N ILE A 286 -25.33 31.32 25.51
CA ILE A 286 -25.75 31.85 26.81
C ILE A 286 -25.19 33.26 27.02
N VAL A 287 -23.89 33.49 26.77
CA VAL A 287 -23.26 34.81 26.93
C VAL A 287 -23.91 35.85 26.01
N VAL A 288 -24.18 35.50 24.76
CA VAL A 288 -24.84 36.40 23.79
C VAL A 288 -26.27 36.71 24.23
N ALA A 289 -27.04 35.70 24.65
CA ALA A 289 -28.40 35.87 25.13
C ALA A 289 -28.48 36.76 26.37
N PHE A 290 -27.60 36.55 27.36
CA PHE A 290 -27.52 37.40 28.56
C PHE A 290 -27.14 38.84 28.22
N ARG A 291 -26.18 39.06 27.32
CA ARG A 291 -25.77 40.42 26.92
C ARG A 291 -26.93 41.21 26.33
N TRP A 292 -27.74 40.61 25.47
CA TRP A 292 -28.93 41.27 24.90
C TRP A 292 -30.03 41.46 25.94
N GLY A 293 -30.33 40.45 26.75
CA GLY A 293 -31.35 40.55 27.81
C GLY A 293 -31.06 41.68 28.82
N ILE A 294 -29.80 41.82 29.25
CA ILE A 294 -29.38 42.91 30.15
C ILE A 294 -29.51 44.27 29.44
N LYS A 295 -29.10 44.38 28.17
CA LYS A 295 -29.22 45.62 27.39
C LYS A 295 -30.68 46.07 27.31
N GLU A 296 -31.60 45.16 27.00
CA GLU A 296 -33.04 45.45 26.95
C GLU A 296 -33.61 45.85 28.32
N ALA A 297 -33.25 45.13 29.38
CA ALA A 297 -33.69 45.44 30.73
C ALA A 297 -33.25 46.84 31.19
N ILE A 298 -32.00 47.23 30.90
CA ILE A 298 -31.47 48.56 31.22
C ILE A 298 -32.22 49.64 30.41
N VAL A 299 -32.49 49.40 29.13
CA VAL A 299 -33.22 50.35 28.27
C VAL A 299 -34.67 50.51 28.72
N ALA A 300 -35.33 49.42 29.12
CA ALA A 300 -36.69 49.46 29.66
C ALA A 300 -36.75 50.25 30.98
N TYR A 301 -35.83 49.97 31.91
CA TYR A 301 -35.72 50.69 33.18
C TYR A 301 -35.43 52.19 32.99
N ALA A 302 -34.61 52.54 32.01
CA ALA A 302 -34.29 53.94 31.69
C ALA A 302 -35.48 54.71 31.09
N ARG A 303 -36.43 54.03 30.41
CA ARG A 303 -37.66 54.66 29.90
C ARG A 303 -38.69 54.93 30.98
N GLU A 304 -38.82 54.05 31.96
CA GLU A 304 -39.77 54.21 33.07
C GLU A 304 -39.40 55.34 34.04
N ARG A 305 -38.12 55.78 34.03
CA ARG A 305 -37.61 56.85 34.90
C ARG A 305 -37.52 58.24 34.25
N LYS A 306 -38.00 58.41 33.01
CA LYS A 306 -38.16 59.72 32.35
C LYS A 306 -39.63 60.10 32.25
#